data_AF-A0A2I2L1M2-F1
#
_entry.id   AF-A0A2I2L1M2-F1
#
_cell.length_a   1.000
_cell.length_b   1.000
_cell.length_c   1.000
_cell.angle_alpha   90.00
_cell.angle_beta   90.00
_cell.angle_gamma   90.00
#
_symmetry.space_group_name_H-M   'P 1'
#
loop_
_entity.id
_entity.type
_entity.pdbx_description
1 polymer ?
#
loop_
_entity_poly.entity_id
_entity_poly.type
_entity_poly.pdbx_seq_one_letter_code
_entity_poly.pdbx_strand_id
1 'polypeptide(L)'
;MFGYRVPSPDEAMLISGGKSRSGMPFKVVTGHGSFILPFFRKVRFLKLAMREAEVQETCVTHQGISLNVRAVIAFKVGNDQESIVNAGQRFLSDQAQMEILTGRIFSGHLRSIIGSMTVEQIIRDRQKLATEVLDGSKEEMARIGLTIDALQIQSIDDGRLGYIAAIAAPHNAAIQRQAQVAQAEANQAAAEAEQRSQRAQAEYARQTAVVQAQYRAEIERAQAEAGQAGPLAEAQAQRAVVEARTQLAEQEAELRQQQLVTEVVRPAQAQAEQVRVLALAEAEKIRVQAEAAASHNRVALDRMLIDQLPEIVRQAAAGLAGANVTVLNGADGIGEIASGLVGQGVAIFETLRAGVGQPANVRDETGGELRPAGIPPADQER
;
A
#
# COMPACT_ATOMS: atom_id res chain seq x y z
N MET A 1 59.94 87.66 17.91
CA MET A 1 59.16 86.41 17.93
C MET A 1 59.40 85.74 19.28
N PHE A 2 58.44 85.87 20.21
CA PHE A 2 58.60 85.49 21.61
C PHE A 2 58.96 84.01 21.74
N GLY A 3 59.97 83.68 22.53
CA GLY A 3 60.55 82.34 22.69
C GLY A 3 59.63 81.29 23.35
N TYR A 4 58.32 81.46 23.27
CA TYR A 4 57.34 80.48 23.75
C TYR A 4 57.07 79.43 22.67
N ARG A 5 57.28 78.15 22.98
CA ARG A 5 56.95 77.04 22.09
C ARG A 5 56.03 76.06 22.81
N VAL A 6 55.11 75.49 22.03
CA VAL A 6 54.12 74.52 22.50
C VAL A 6 54.31 73.24 21.68
N PRO A 7 54.52 72.07 22.31
CA PRO A 7 54.51 70.80 21.60
C PRO A 7 53.08 70.45 21.15
N SER A 8 52.96 69.71 20.06
CA SER A 8 51.69 69.09 19.67
C SER A 8 51.25 68.06 20.72
N PRO A 9 49.94 67.71 20.82
CA PRO A 9 49.46 66.74 21.81
C PRO A 9 50.15 65.37 21.75
N ASP A 10 50.66 65.00 20.57
CA ASP A 10 51.38 63.78 20.26
C ASP A 10 52.90 63.97 20.21
N GLU A 11 53.44 65.05 20.79
CA GLU A 11 54.87 65.35 20.80
C GLU A 11 55.41 65.69 22.20
N ALA A 12 56.64 65.28 22.47
CA ALA A 12 57.42 65.75 23.60
C ALA A 12 58.47 66.77 23.15
N MET A 13 58.47 67.95 23.79
CA MET A 13 59.48 68.97 23.57
C MET A 13 60.70 68.71 24.46
N LEU A 14 61.84 68.46 23.84
CA LEU A 14 63.13 68.23 24.49
C LEU A 14 64.00 69.49 24.40
N ILE A 15 64.36 70.05 25.57
CA ILE A 15 65.12 71.29 25.67
C ILE A 15 66.50 71.00 26.26
N SER A 16 67.56 71.25 25.48
CA SER A 16 68.96 71.11 25.89
C SER A 16 69.68 72.47 25.96
N GLY A 17 70.82 72.55 26.67
CA GLY A 17 71.64 73.78 26.78
C GLY A 17 71.48 74.58 28.10
N GLY A 18 70.84 74.00 29.13
CA GLY A 18 70.73 74.62 30.46
C GLY A 18 71.33 73.74 31.56
N LYS A 19 71.57 74.32 32.75
CA LYS A 19 72.04 73.58 33.94
C LYS A 19 71.00 72.52 34.32
N SER A 20 71.34 71.24 34.18
CA SER A 20 70.45 70.13 34.54
C SER A 20 70.31 70.05 36.05
N ARG A 21 69.08 70.11 36.56
CA ARG A 21 68.78 70.01 37.99
C ARG A 21 68.58 68.57 38.47
N SER A 22 68.46 67.61 37.55
CA SER A 22 67.91 66.28 37.85
C SER A 22 68.74 65.13 37.27
N GLY A 23 70.01 65.36 36.89
CA GLY A 23 70.86 64.34 36.25
C GLY A 23 70.43 63.93 34.83
N MET A 24 69.29 64.44 34.33
CA MET A 24 68.80 64.19 32.98
C MET A 24 69.54 65.03 31.93
N PRO A 25 69.75 64.51 30.71
CA PRO A 25 70.47 65.20 29.63
C PRO A 25 69.73 66.43 29.07
N PHE A 26 68.40 66.44 29.15
CA PHE A 26 67.54 67.51 28.64
C PHE A 26 66.27 67.61 29.48
N LYS A 27 65.62 68.78 29.45
CA LYS A 27 64.31 68.99 30.07
C LYS A 27 63.22 68.54 29.10
N VAL A 28 62.32 67.68 29.55
CA VAL A 28 61.13 67.24 28.80
C VAL A 28 59.95 68.13 29.18
N VAL A 29 59.14 68.47 28.18
CA VAL A 29 57.88 69.21 28.34
C VAL A 29 56.83 68.55 27.44
N THR A 30 55.71 68.11 28.01
CA THR A 30 54.58 67.48 27.32
C THR A 30 53.27 68.21 27.67
N GLY A 31 52.35 68.31 26.71
CA GLY A 31 50.99 68.84 26.93
C GLY A 31 50.85 70.34 27.21
N HIS A 32 51.93 71.05 27.54
CA HIS A 32 51.89 72.49 27.80
C HIS A 32 53.09 73.22 27.18
N GLY A 33 52.94 74.53 26.94
CA GLY A 33 54.04 75.35 26.42
C GLY A 33 55.10 75.67 27.47
N SER A 34 56.30 76.00 27.00
CA SER A 34 57.39 76.50 27.84
C SER A 34 58.11 77.66 27.16
N PHE A 35 58.58 78.61 27.96
CA PHE A 35 59.44 79.70 27.49
C PHE A 35 60.89 79.22 27.34
N ILE A 36 61.48 79.46 26.17
CA ILE A 36 62.83 79.05 25.77
C ILE A 36 63.62 80.26 25.29
N LEU A 37 64.78 80.50 25.90
CA LEU A 37 65.73 81.50 25.41
C LEU A 37 66.46 80.98 24.17
N PRO A 38 66.29 81.59 22.99
CA PRO A 38 66.75 81.03 21.71
C PRO A 38 68.28 80.96 21.57
N PHE A 39 69.04 81.79 22.28
CA PHE A 39 70.51 81.83 22.18
C PHE A 39 71.23 80.80 23.04
N PHE A 40 70.61 80.31 24.12
CA PHE A 40 71.25 79.41 25.08
C PHE A 40 70.67 77.99 25.07
N ARG A 41 69.51 77.78 24.44
CA ARG A 41 68.79 76.51 24.50
C ARG A 41 68.39 76.02 23.11
N LYS A 42 68.61 74.73 22.86
CA LYS A 42 68.16 74.04 21.63
C LYS A 42 66.88 73.26 21.93
N VAL A 43 65.94 73.32 20.99
CA VAL A 43 64.66 72.61 21.07
C VAL A 43 64.62 71.55 19.98
N ARG A 44 64.18 70.35 20.37
CA ARG A 44 63.85 69.24 19.47
C ARG A 44 62.53 68.63 19.91
N PHE A 45 61.81 68.02 18.97
CA PHE A 45 60.53 67.37 19.23
C PHE A 45 60.68 65.87 19.00
N LEU A 46 60.17 65.08 19.93
CA LEU A 46 60.07 63.63 19.84
C LEU A 46 58.60 63.28 19.63
N LYS A 47 58.28 62.51 18.59
CA LYS A 47 56.90 62.06 18.37
C LYS A 47 56.56 60.96 19.37
N LEU A 48 55.41 61.11 20.02
CA LEU A 48 54.80 60.17 20.95
C LEU A 48 53.64 59.40 20.31
N ALA A 49 53.26 59.75 19.07
CA ALA A 49 52.25 59.02 18.30
C ALA A 49 52.60 57.53 18.18
N MET A 50 51.55 56.70 18.15
CA MET A 50 51.66 55.27 17.90
C MET A 50 52.26 55.01 16.52
N ARG A 51 53.10 53.98 16.45
CA ARG A 51 53.77 53.52 15.23
C ARG A 51 53.70 52.00 15.16
N GLU A 52 53.86 51.50 13.95
CA GLU A 52 53.83 50.07 13.67
C GLU A 52 55.19 49.62 13.15
N ALA A 53 55.70 48.51 13.68
CA ALA A 53 56.83 47.79 13.12
C ALA A 53 56.34 46.46 12.57
N GLU A 54 56.65 46.18 11.31
CA GLU A 54 56.42 44.87 10.70
C GLU A 54 57.67 44.02 10.81
N VAL A 55 57.49 42.76 11.22
CA VAL A 55 58.56 41.77 11.32
C VAL A 55 58.18 40.58 10.47
N GLN A 56 59.06 40.22 9.54
CA GLN A 56 58.96 39.00 8.76
C GLN A 56 60.25 38.19 8.95
N GLU A 57 60.13 37.03 9.57
CA GLU A 57 61.27 36.19 9.95
C GLU A 57 61.01 34.72 9.62
N THR A 58 62.06 34.07 9.12
CA THR A 58 62.07 32.62 8.94
C THR A 58 62.69 31.97 10.17
N CYS A 59 61.90 31.16 10.88
CA CYS A 59 62.24 30.52 12.14
C CYS A 59 62.03 29.01 12.03
N VAL A 60 62.69 28.25 12.90
CA VAL A 60 62.61 26.79 12.92
C VAL A 60 61.93 26.37 14.23
N THR A 61 60.93 25.51 14.15
CA THR A 61 60.21 25.00 15.33
C THR A 61 61.00 23.95 16.10
N HIS A 62 60.51 23.53 17.26
CA HIS A 62 61.07 22.42 18.03
C HIS A 62 61.19 21.12 17.21
N GLN A 63 60.30 20.92 16.23
CA GLN A 63 60.29 19.75 15.35
C GLN A 63 61.27 19.86 14.16
N GLY A 64 62.00 20.97 14.04
CA GLY A 64 62.89 21.21 12.89
C GLY A 64 62.18 21.70 11.63
N ILE A 65 60.93 22.17 11.74
CA ILE A 65 60.14 22.66 10.60
C ILE A 65 60.35 24.17 10.46
N SER A 66 60.76 24.59 9.27
CA SER A 66 60.93 26.02 8.95
C SER A 66 59.58 26.68 8.69
N LEU A 67 59.28 27.75 9.42
CA LEU A 67 58.10 28.59 9.28
C LEU A 67 58.51 30.03 8.94
N ASN A 68 57.79 30.66 8.01
CA ASN A 68 57.81 32.09 7.78
C ASN A 68 56.69 32.73 8.61
N VAL A 69 57.06 33.56 9.57
CA VAL A 69 56.12 34.25 10.45
C VAL A 69 56.17 35.74 10.17
N ARG A 70 54.99 36.33 9.97
CA ARG A 70 54.80 37.77 9.88
C ARG A 70 54.03 38.26 11.09
N ALA A 71 54.56 39.28 11.75
CA ALA A 71 53.93 39.92 12.90
C ALA A 71 53.97 41.44 12.75
N VAL A 72 52.95 42.10 13.30
CA VAL A 72 52.91 43.55 13.43
C VAL A 72 52.86 43.93 14.90
N ILE A 73 53.72 44.87 15.25
CA ILE A 73 53.89 45.40 16.59
C ILE A 73 53.46 46.85 16.59
N ALA A 74 52.39 47.16 17.33
CA ALA A 74 51.97 48.52 17.60
C ALA A 74 52.65 49.01 18.88
N PHE A 75 53.47 50.05 18.77
CA PHE A 75 54.25 50.59 19.87
C PHE A 75 54.22 52.12 19.89
N LYS A 76 54.55 52.70 21.04
CA LYS A 76 54.74 54.14 21.20
C LYS A 76 55.81 54.42 22.25
N VAL A 77 56.22 55.68 22.36
CA VAL A 77 57.08 56.11 23.47
C VAL A 77 56.24 56.12 24.76
N GLY A 78 56.79 55.61 25.86
CA GLY A 78 56.10 55.62 27.15
C GLY A 78 55.76 57.04 27.60
N ASN A 79 54.65 57.20 28.32
CA ASN A 79 54.16 58.51 28.78
C ASN A 79 54.94 59.05 30.00
N ASP A 80 55.75 58.21 30.62
CA ASP A 80 56.58 58.56 31.77
C ASP A 80 57.85 59.30 31.36
N GLN A 81 58.34 60.10 32.29
CA GLN A 81 59.51 60.96 32.08
C GLN A 81 60.79 60.16 31.75
N GLU A 82 60.91 58.94 32.28
CA GLU A 82 62.07 58.07 32.06
C GLU A 82 62.07 57.51 30.63
N SER A 83 60.95 56.98 30.16
CA SER A 83 60.76 56.49 28.79
C SER A 83 61.04 57.57 27.75
N ILE A 84 60.53 58.79 27.94
CA ILE A 84 60.77 59.90 27.01
C ILE A 84 62.26 60.28 26.98
N VAL A 85 62.95 60.24 28.12
CA VAL A 85 64.40 60.49 28.16
C VAL A 85 65.17 59.38 27.46
N ASN A 86 64.85 58.12 27.74
CA ASN A 86 65.50 56.95 27.14
C ASN A 86 65.31 56.88 25.62
N ALA A 87 64.10 57.21 25.13
CA ALA A 87 63.80 57.29 23.70
C ALA A 87 64.45 58.53 23.07
N GLY A 88 64.40 59.68 23.74
CA GLY A 88 65.00 60.93 23.27
C GLY A 88 66.53 60.89 23.20
N GLN A 89 67.21 60.13 24.05
CA GLN A 89 68.66 59.95 23.92
C GLN A 89 69.05 59.11 22.70
N ARG A 90 68.22 58.13 22.32
CA ARG A 90 68.53 57.16 21.27
C ARG A 90 68.06 57.57 19.88
N PHE A 91 66.84 58.11 19.78
CA PHE A 91 66.12 58.25 18.51
C PHE A 91 65.84 59.69 18.10
N LEU A 92 66.28 60.69 18.87
CA LEU A 92 65.94 62.09 18.57
C LEU A 92 66.49 62.58 17.23
N SER A 93 67.64 62.05 16.79
CA SER A 93 68.24 62.39 15.50
C SER A 93 67.63 61.59 14.34
N ASP A 94 67.26 60.33 14.57
CA ASP A 94 66.65 59.46 13.58
C ASP A 94 65.54 58.64 14.23
N GLN A 95 64.31 59.13 14.12
CA GLN A 95 63.15 58.46 14.69
C GLN A 95 62.75 57.22 13.89
N ALA A 96 63.15 57.08 12.61
CA ALA A 96 62.82 55.90 11.80
C ALA A 96 63.46 54.62 12.37
N GLN A 97 64.60 54.74 13.06
CA GLN A 97 65.27 53.61 13.72
C GLN A 97 64.44 52.93 14.80
N MET A 98 63.40 53.57 15.34
CA MET A 98 62.52 52.94 16.34
C MET A 98 61.84 51.69 15.76
N GLU A 99 61.35 51.77 14.52
CA GLU A 99 60.65 50.65 13.86
C GLU A 99 61.63 49.52 13.57
N ILE A 100 62.81 49.85 13.06
CA ILE A 100 63.88 48.89 12.74
C ILE A 100 64.39 48.18 14.01
N LEU A 101 64.67 48.93 15.08
CA LEU A 101 65.17 48.35 16.33
C LEU A 101 64.11 47.47 16.99
N THR A 102 62.86 47.94 17.06
CA THR A 102 61.75 47.17 17.61
C THR A 102 61.59 45.88 16.84
N GLY A 103 61.58 45.95 15.51
CA GLY A 103 61.46 44.76 14.68
C GLY A 103 62.60 43.73 14.90
N ARG A 104 63.83 44.20 15.07
CA ARG A 104 64.98 43.33 15.37
C ARG A 104 64.90 42.64 16.74
N ILE A 105 64.42 43.34 17.77
CA ILE A 105 64.25 42.76 19.12
C ILE A 105 63.18 41.67 19.07
N PHE A 106 62.02 41.98 18.50
CA PHE A 106 60.93 41.02 18.35
C PHE A 106 61.29 39.84 17.46
N SER A 107 62.09 40.04 16.40
CA SER A 107 62.65 38.96 15.57
C SER A 107 63.45 37.94 16.40
N GLY A 108 64.29 38.41 17.33
CA GLY A 108 65.05 37.56 18.25
C GLY A 108 64.15 36.71 19.15
N HIS A 109 63.19 37.34 19.82
CA HIS A 109 62.25 36.65 20.70
C HIS A 109 61.32 35.70 19.94
N LEU A 110 60.78 36.10 18.78
CA LEU A 110 59.98 35.23 17.92
C LEU A 110 60.74 33.97 17.57
N ARG A 111 62.00 34.09 17.14
CA ARG A 111 62.85 32.93 16.80
C ARG A 111 63.07 32.01 18.00
N SER A 112 63.32 32.58 19.18
CA SER A 112 63.55 31.81 20.40
C SER A 112 62.29 31.06 20.89
N ILE A 113 61.14 31.74 20.94
CA ILE A 113 59.89 31.15 21.43
C ILE A 113 59.40 30.08 20.45
N ILE A 114 59.41 30.37 19.14
CA ILE A 114 59.01 29.40 18.11
C ILE A 114 59.90 28.15 18.13
N GLY A 115 61.19 28.30 18.41
CA GLY A 115 62.12 27.17 18.56
C GLY A 115 61.76 26.21 19.69
N SER A 116 60.97 26.63 20.67
CA SER A 116 60.51 25.79 21.79
C SER A 116 59.09 25.22 21.60
N MET A 117 58.38 25.64 20.56
CA MET A 117 56.99 25.24 20.29
C MET A 117 56.89 24.29 19.08
N THR A 118 55.82 23.49 19.04
CA THR A 118 55.47 22.71 17.85
C THR A 118 54.61 23.53 16.88
N VAL A 119 54.54 23.12 15.61
CA VAL A 119 53.74 23.81 14.59
C VAL A 119 52.26 23.86 14.98
N GLU A 120 51.74 22.78 15.56
CA GLU A 120 50.34 22.68 15.98
C GLU A 120 50.03 23.66 17.11
N GLN A 121 50.92 23.82 18.09
CA GLN A 121 50.76 24.76 19.19
C GLN A 121 50.75 26.21 18.68
N ILE A 122 51.66 26.52 17.76
CA ILE A 122 51.77 27.84 17.13
C ILE A 122 50.50 28.19 16.34
N ILE A 123 49.94 27.24 15.60
CA ILE A 123 48.74 27.47 14.79
C ILE A 123 47.47 27.52 15.65
N ARG A 124 47.37 26.65 16.67
CA ARG A 124 46.21 26.53 17.53
C ARG A 124 46.06 27.73 18.47
N ASP A 125 47.15 28.15 19.12
CA ASP A 125 47.13 29.15 20.19
C ASP A 125 48.02 30.36 19.84
N ARG A 126 47.70 31.06 18.76
CA ARG A 126 48.44 32.27 18.30
C ARG A 126 48.55 33.35 19.37
N GLN A 127 47.53 33.47 20.23
CA GLN A 127 47.51 34.45 21.32
C GLN A 127 48.55 34.12 22.40
N LYS A 128 48.78 32.84 22.67
CA LYS A 128 49.79 32.39 23.63
C LYS A 128 51.19 32.74 23.12
N LEU A 129 51.48 32.44 21.86
CA LEU A 129 52.73 32.84 21.21
C LEU A 129 52.95 34.36 21.31
N ALA A 130 51.93 35.17 20.97
CA ALA A 130 52.04 36.63 21.06
C ALA A 130 52.31 37.09 22.52
N THR A 131 51.68 36.47 23.50
CA THR A 131 51.88 36.84 24.91
C THR A 131 53.29 36.50 25.38
N GLU A 132 53.80 35.31 25.07
CA GLU A 132 55.17 34.90 25.47
C GLU A 132 56.25 35.75 24.80
N VAL A 133 56.06 36.12 23.53
CA VAL A 133 56.98 37.01 22.80
C VAL A 133 56.94 38.42 23.38
N LEU A 134 55.75 38.93 23.71
CA LEU A 134 55.58 40.22 24.36
C LEU A 134 56.27 40.24 25.72
N ASP A 135 56.04 39.23 26.54
CA ASP A 135 56.64 39.11 27.88
C ASP A 135 58.16 39.02 27.83
N GLY A 136 58.71 38.24 26.90
CA GLY A 136 60.15 38.16 26.67
C GLY A 136 60.79 39.48 26.26
N SER A 137 60.04 40.34 25.56
CA SER A 137 60.54 41.61 25.01
C SER A 137 60.36 42.82 25.94
N LYS A 138 59.60 42.68 27.04
CA LYS A 138 59.23 43.80 27.94
C LYS A 138 60.43 44.55 28.50
N GLU A 139 61.46 43.83 28.95
CA GLU A 139 62.63 44.44 29.58
C GLU A 139 63.46 45.25 28.57
N GLU A 140 63.66 44.72 27.37
CA GLU A 140 64.40 45.41 26.30
C GLU A 140 63.66 46.65 25.81
N MET A 141 62.33 46.56 25.66
CA MET A 141 61.48 47.69 25.27
C MET A 141 61.49 48.82 26.31
N ALA A 142 61.39 48.47 27.60
CA ALA A 142 61.48 49.43 28.69
C ALA A 142 62.84 50.14 28.71
N ARG A 143 63.95 49.42 28.51
CA ARG A 143 65.29 50.04 28.45
C ARG A 143 65.42 51.09 27.35
N ILE A 144 64.76 50.90 26.22
CA ILE A 144 64.77 51.85 25.09
C ILE A 144 63.72 52.95 25.20
N GLY A 145 62.84 52.90 26.20
CA GLY A 145 61.78 53.88 26.45
C GLY A 145 60.54 53.71 25.57
N LEU A 146 60.34 52.51 25.02
CA LEU A 146 59.18 52.19 24.19
C LEU A 146 58.21 51.28 24.96
N THR A 147 56.92 51.51 24.78
CA THR A 147 55.84 50.69 25.31
C THR A 147 55.09 50.03 24.17
N ILE A 148 54.76 48.75 24.33
CA ILE A 148 54.02 47.98 23.33
C ILE A 148 52.55 48.00 23.69
N ASP A 149 51.72 48.44 22.76
CA ASP A 149 50.27 48.46 22.93
C ASP A 149 49.65 47.14 22.45
N ALA A 150 50.15 46.59 21.34
CA ALA A 150 49.69 45.31 20.81
C ALA A 150 50.76 44.59 19.97
N LEU A 151 50.73 43.26 20.00
CA LEU A 151 51.46 42.37 19.09
C LEU A 151 50.44 41.44 18.42
N GLN A 152 50.46 41.37 17.09
CA GLN A 152 49.59 40.49 16.32
C GLN A 152 50.39 39.64 15.33
N ILE A 153 50.11 38.33 15.32
CA ILE A 153 50.66 37.41 14.33
C ILE A 153 49.75 37.42 13.10
N GLN A 154 50.23 37.99 11.99
CA GLN A 154 49.46 38.12 10.77
C GLN A 154 49.36 36.80 9.99
N SER A 155 50.51 36.19 9.69
CA SER A 155 50.57 34.97 8.90
C SER A 155 51.68 34.04 9.38
N ILE A 156 51.42 32.75 9.23
CA ILE A 156 52.34 31.65 9.55
C ILE A 156 52.27 30.70 8.36
N ASP A 157 53.39 30.53 7.69
CA ASP A 157 53.51 29.78 6.44
C ASP A 157 54.68 28.79 6.56
N ASP A 158 54.54 27.57 6.04
CA ASP A 158 55.61 26.56 6.02
C ASP A 158 56.38 26.53 4.68
N GLY A 159 56.24 27.59 3.90
CA GLY A 159 56.83 27.80 2.60
C GLY A 159 56.31 26.82 1.56
N ARG A 160 57.12 25.81 1.25
CA ARG A 160 56.81 24.77 0.27
C ARG A 160 56.81 23.36 0.87
N LEU A 161 56.85 23.25 2.21
CA LEU A 161 56.88 21.96 2.90
C LEU A 161 55.51 21.27 2.90
N GLY A 162 54.41 22.03 2.87
CA GLY A 162 53.05 21.50 2.80
C GLY A 162 52.63 20.70 4.04
N TYR A 163 53.37 20.85 5.15
CA TYR A 163 53.09 20.24 6.44
C TYR A 163 51.77 20.73 7.04
N ILE A 164 51.51 22.03 6.98
CA ILE A 164 50.26 22.63 7.46
C ILE A 164 49.07 22.07 6.67
N ALA A 165 49.22 21.98 5.34
CA ALA A 165 48.20 21.39 4.47
C ALA A 165 47.97 19.89 4.77
N ALA A 166 49.05 19.14 5.05
CA ALA A 166 48.98 17.73 5.39
C ALA A 166 48.25 17.48 6.73
N ILE A 167 48.46 18.34 7.75
CA ILE A 167 47.72 18.25 9.02
C ILE A 167 46.22 18.57 8.82
N ALA A 168 45.89 19.51 7.93
CA ALA A 168 44.50 19.85 7.64
C ALA A 168 43.77 18.78 6.82
N ALA A 169 44.49 17.98 6.02
CA ALA A 169 43.92 16.98 5.12
C ALA A 169 42.94 15.98 5.79
N PRO A 170 43.28 15.28 6.89
CA PRO A 170 42.36 14.34 7.54
C PRO A 170 41.13 15.04 8.12
N HIS A 171 41.29 16.25 8.66
CA HIS A 171 40.18 17.04 9.19
C HIS A 171 39.23 17.49 8.08
N ASN A 172 39.78 17.95 6.95
CA ASN A 172 39.02 18.31 5.77
C ASN A 172 38.29 17.09 5.18
N ALA A 173 38.95 15.94 5.12
CA ALA A 173 38.33 14.69 4.68
C ALA A 173 37.21 14.23 5.63
N ALA A 174 37.34 14.43 6.94
CA ALA A 174 36.29 14.15 7.92
C ALA A 174 35.06 15.06 7.72
N ILE A 175 35.28 16.38 7.57
CA ILE A 175 34.21 17.33 7.26
C ILE A 175 33.51 16.97 5.95
N GLN A 176 34.27 16.64 4.89
CA GLN A 176 33.72 16.23 3.60
C GLN A 176 32.90 14.94 3.70
N ARG A 177 33.39 13.92 4.41
CA ARG A 177 32.61 12.69 4.66
C ARG A 177 31.33 12.99 5.43
N GLN A 178 31.40 13.81 6.47
CA GLN A 178 30.22 14.19 7.24
C GLN A 178 29.20 14.97 6.40
N ALA A 179 29.66 15.88 5.55
CA ALA A 179 28.80 16.60 4.61
C ALA A 179 28.15 15.65 3.60
N GLN A 180 28.88 14.66 3.08
CA GLN A 180 28.35 13.64 2.17
C GLN A 180 27.30 12.75 2.85
N VAL A 181 27.54 12.32 4.09
CA VAL A 181 26.57 11.54 4.88
C VAL A 181 25.30 12.36 5.12
N ALA A 182 25.43 13.60 5.58
CA ALA A 182 24.29 14.49 5.80
C ALA A 182 23.49 14.73 4.51
N GLN A 183 24.16 14.89 3.37
CA GLN A 183 23.49 15.03 2.08
C GLN A 183 22.78 13.74 1.66
N ALA A 184 23.40 12.57 1.87
CA ALA A 184 22.79 11.28 1.55
C ALA A 184 21.54 11.01 2.40
N GLU A 185 21.61 11.31 3.70
CA GLU A 185 20.46 11.21 4.62
C GLU A 185 19.34 12.17 4.21
N ALA A 186 19.66 13.42 3.85
CA ALA A 186 18.68 14.38 3.36
C ALA A 186 18.02 13.92 2.06
N ASN A 187 18.80 13.37 1.11
CA ASN A 187 18.29 12.83 -0.14
C ASN A 187 17.40 11.61 0.09
N GLN A 188 17.79 10.70 0.99
CA GLN A 188 16.98 9.54 1.36
C GLN A 188 15.65 9.97 1.98
N ALA A 189 15.67 10.91 2.93
CA ALA A 189 14.46 11.42 3.56
C ALA A 189 13.52 12.08 2.55
N ALA A 190 14.07 12.87 1.60
CA ALA A 190 13.29 13.46 0.52
C ALA A 190 12.65 12.39 -0.39
N ALA A 191 13.44 11.40 -0.82
CA ALA A 191 12.95 10.31 -1.66
C ALA A 191 11.88 9.47 -0.95
N GLU A 192 12.04 9.17 0.35
CA GLU A 192 11.03 8.48 1.14
C GLU A 192 9.74 9.29 1.27
N ALA A 193 9.84 10.61 1.48
CA ALA A 193 8.68 11.50 1.53
C ALA A 193 7.94 11.55 0.18
N GLU A 194 8.67 11.62 -0.94
CA GLU A 194 8.09 11.55 -2.28
C GLU A 194 7.39 10.21 -2.53
N GLN A 195 8.03 9.09 -2.20
CA GLN A 195 7.43 7.76 -2.34
C GLN A 195 6.18 7.59 -1.48
N ARG A 196 6.18 8.08 -0.23
CA ARG A 196 4.98 8.10 0.63
C ARG A 196 3.87 8.94 0.03
N SER A 197 4.19 10.12 -0.51
CA SER A 197 3.22 10.98 -1.20
C SER A 197 2.62 10.31 -2.43
N GLN A 198 3.44 9.69 -3.28
CA GLN A 198 2.97 8.96 -4.47
C GLN A 198 2.08 7.77 -4.12
N ARG A 199 2.46 6.99 -3.09
CA ARG A 199 1.63 5.87 -2.60
C ARG A 199 0.28 6.35 -2.08
N ALA A 200 0.28 7.41 -1.27
CA ALA A 200 -0.96 8.00 -0.76
C ALA A 200 -1.86 8.48 -1.92
N GLN A 201 -1.30 9.18 -2.91
CA GLN A 201 -2.06 9.60 -4.10
C GLN A 201 -2.65 8.41 -4.86
N ALA A 202 -1.89 7.32 -5.05
CA ALA A 202 -2.38 6.12 -5.71
C ALA A 202 -3.48 5.42 -4.90
N GLU A 203 -3.37 5.37 -3.57
CA GLU A 203 -4.42 4.85 -2.70
C GLU A 203 -5.71 5.67 -2.77
N TYR A 204 -5.61 7.01 -2.71
CA TYR A 204 -6.77 7.88 -2.87
C TYR A 204 -7.41 7.75 -4.26
N ALA A 205 -6.60 7.64 -5.32
CA ALA A 205 -7.09 7.40 -6.67
C ALA A 205 -7.83 6.05 -6.78
N ARG A 206 -7.27 4.98 -6.19
CA ARG A 206 -7.94 3.67 -6.13
C ARG A 206 -9.26 3.74 -5.37
N GLN A 207 -9.27 4.35 -4.19
CA GLN A 207 -10.49 4.49 -3.38
C GLN A 207 -11.57 5.26 -4.16
N THR A 208 -11.17 6.36 -4.82
CA THR A 208 -12.07 7.14 -5.67
C THR A 208 -12.63 6.29 -6.82
N ALA A 209 -11.80 5.50 -7.50
CA ALA A 209 -12.25 4.62 -8.58
C ALA A 209 -13.22 3.52 -8.11
N VAL A 210 -12.97 2.93 -6.94
CA VAL A 210 -13.87 1.92 -6.34
C VAL A 210 -15.23 2.55 -6.01
N VAL A 211 -15.23 3.72 -5.38
CA VAL A 211 -16.46 4.45 -5.05
C VAL A 211 -17.23 4.82 -6.33
N GLN A 212 -16.55 5.34 -7.36
CA GLN A 212 -17.18 5.62 -8.65
C GLN A 212 -17.77 4.37 -9.31
N ALA A 213 -17.08 3.23 -9.26
CA ALA A 213 -17.57 1.97 -9.78
C ALA A 213 -18.80 1.45 -9.01
N GLN A 214 -18.82 1.60 -7.68
CA GLN A 214 -19.97 1.27 -6.83
C GLN A 214 -21.19 2.14 -7.19
N TYR A 215 -21.01 3.47 -7.26
CA TYR A 215 -22.07 4.39 -7.67
C TYR A 215 -22.61 4.04 -9.06
N ARG A 216 -21.72 3.72 -10.01
CA ARG A 216 -22.13 3.32 -11.35
C ARG A 216 -22.93 2.02 -11.35
N ALA A 217 -22.50 1.01 -10.60
CA ALA A 217 -23.23 -0.24 -10.46
C ALA A 217 -24.61 -0.04 -9.81
N GLU A 218 -24.72 0.84 -8.81
CA GLU A 218 -26.01 1.20 -8.20
C GLU A 218 -26.93 1.92 -9.20
N ILE A 219 -26.41 2.87 -9.97
CA ILE A 219 -27.16 3.55 -11.03
C ILE A 219 -27.64 2.56 -12.09
N GLU A 220 -26.75 1.68 -12.59
CA GLU A 220 -27.09 0.68 -13.60
C GLU A 220 -28.15 -0.31 -13.09
N ARG A 221 -28.06 -0.72 -11.81
CA ARG A 221 -29.09 -1.56 -11.18
C ARG A 221 -30.43 -0.85 -11.08
N ALA A 222 -30.44 0.39 -10.59
CA ALA A 222 -31.67 1.18 -10.48
C ALA A 222 -32.31 1.44 -11.86
N GLN A 223 -31.50 1.69 -12.88
CA GLN A 223 -31.95 1.83 -14.27
C GLN A 223 -32.50 0.52 -14.84
N ALA A 224 -31.87 -0.62 -14.57
CA ALA A 224 -32.36 -1.93 -14.99
C ALA A 224 -33.69 -2.28 -14.33
N GLU A 225 -33.84 -2.04 -13.02
CA GLU A 225 -35.10 -2.22 -12.29
C GLU A 225 -36.20 -1.30 -12.84
N ALA A 226 -35.90 -0.03 -13.10
CA ALA A 226 -36.83 0.91 -13.73
C ALA A 226 -37.21 0.49 -15.16
N GLY A 227 -36.26 -0.02 -15.94
CA GLY A 227 -36.49 -0.51 -17.30
C GLY A 227 -37.33 -1.80 -17.36
N GLN A 228 -37.23 -2.67 -16.35
CA GLN A 228 -38.05 -3.88 -16.24
C GLN A 228 -39.49 -3.60 -15.80
N ALA A 229 -39.75 -2.48 -15.11
CA ALA A 229 -41.07 -2.14 -14.61
C ALA A 229 -42.14 -2.05 -15.71
N GLY A 230 -41.79 -1.51 -16.89
CA GLY A 230 -42.72 -1.41 -18.04
C GLY A 230 -43.15 -2.78 -18.58
N PRO A 231 -42.21 -3.62 -19.07
CA PRO A 231 -42.52 -4.95 -19.58
C PRO A 231 -43.18 -5.86 -18.54
N LEU A 232 -42.80 -5.77 -17.26
CA LEU A 232 -43.45 -6.53 -16.19
C LEU A 232 -44.89 -6.07 -15.96
N ALA A 233 -45.15 -4.76 -15.95
CA ALA A 233 -46.51 -4.23 -15.85
C ALA A 233 -47.36 -4.65 -17.05
N GLU A 234 -46.81 -4.63 -18.27
CA GLU A 234 -47.47 -5.14 -19.47
C GLU A 234 -47.76 -6.64 -19.38
N ALA A 235 -46.78 -7.46 -18.97
CA ALA A 235 -46.96 -8.90 -18.80
C ALA A 235 -47.99 -9.24 -17.70
N GLN A 236 -48.01 -8.49 -16.60
CA GLN A 236 -49.02 -8.61 -15.55
C GLN A 236 -50.40 -8.23 -16.06
N ALA A 237 -50.53 -7.13 -16.80
CA ALA A 237 -51.79 -6.73 -17.43
C ALA A 237 -52.29 -7.77 -18.44
N GLN A 238 -51.40 -8.32 -19.27
CA GLN A 238 -51.74 -9.40 -20.21
C GLN A 238 -52.18 -10.67 -19.48
N ARG A 239 -51.47 -11.08 -18.42
CA ARG A 239 -51.88 -12.22 -17.58
C ARG A 239 -53.28 -12.01 -17.01
N ALA A 240 -53.56 -10.84 -16.44
CA ALA A 240 -54.88 -10.52 -15.90
C ALA A 240 -55.98 -10.58 -16.99
N VAL A 241 -55.69 -10.11 -18.20
CA VAL A 241 -56.63 -10.21 -19.34
C VAL A 241 -56.86 -11.67 -19.76
N VAL A 242 -55.82 -12.50 -19.81
CA VAL A 242 -55.94 -13.93 -20.14
C VAL A 242 -56.73 -14.66 -19.06
N GLU A 243 -56.41 -14.45 -17.77
CA GLU A 243 -57.16 -15.05 -16.66
C GLU A 243 -58.64 -14.66 -16.69
N ALA A 244 -58.97 -13.39 -16.91
CA ALA A 244 -60.35 -12.93 -17.05
C ALA A 244 -61.07 -13.58 -18.23
N ARG A 245 -60.37 -13.78 -19.37
CA ARG A 245 -60.92 -14.49 -20.53
C ARG A 245 -61.11 -15.98 -20.25
N THR A 246 -60.20 -16.62 -19.55
CA THR A 246 -60.33 -18.04 -19.16
C THR A 246 -61.51 -18.23 -18.22
N GLN A 247 -61.66 -17.38 -17.21
CA GLN A 247 -62.82 -17.41 -16.30
C GLN A 247 -64.14 -17.21 -17.06
N LEU A 248 -64.18 -16.28 -18.02
CA LEU A 248 -65.36 -16.09 -18.87
C LEU A 248 -65.66 -17.35 -19.70
N ALA A 249 -64.65 -17.95 -20.32
CA ALA A 249 -64.80 -19.17 -21.10
C ALA A 249 -65.26 -20.38 -20.26
N GLU A 250 -64.79 -20.50 -19.01
CA GLU A 250 -65.26 -21.51 -18.06
C GLU A 250 -66.73 -21.30 -17.72
N GLN A 251 -67.14 -20.07 -17.43
CA GLN A 251 -68.55 -19.74 -17.18
C GLN A 251 -69.44 -20.01 -18.41
N GLU A 252 -68.98 -19.65 -19.61
CA GLU A 252 -69.69 -19.96 -20.87
C GLU A 252 -69.79 -21.46 -21.13
N ALA A 253 -68.73 -22.23 -20.85
CA ALA A 253 -68.74 -23.69 -20.96
C ALA A 253 -69.71 -24.34 -19.97
N GLU A 254 -69.76 -23.85 -18.73
CA GLU A 254 -70.69 -24.32 -17.71
C GLU A 254 -72.15 -24.01 -18.11
N LEU A 255 -72.43 -22.78 -18.55
CA LEU A 255 -73.74 -22.41 -19.07
C LEU A 255 -74.15 -23.30 -20.26
N ARG A 256 -73.22 -23.58 -21.18
CA ARG A 256 -73.47 -24.46 -22.32
C ARG A 256 -73.72 -25.91 -21.90
N GLN A 257 -73.03 -26.41 -20.88
CA GLN A 257 -73.28 -27.73 -20.32
C GLN A 257 -74.68 -27.81 -19.69
N GLN A 258 -75.09 -26.79 -18.94
CA GLN A 258 -76.44 -26.71 -18.37
C GLN A 258 -77.53 -26.65 -19.48
N GLN A 259 -77.28 -25.91 -20.56
CA GLN A 259 -78.16 -25.86 -21.73
C GLN A 259 -78.25 -27.24 -22.41
N LEU A 260 -77.13 -27.91 -22.69
CA LEU A 260 -77.11 -29.25 -23.31
C LEU A 260 -77.82 -30.32 -22.48
N VAL A 261 -77.65 -30.29 -21.14
CA VAL A 261 -78.41 -31.18 -20.24
C VAL A 261 -79.91 -30.93 -20.35
N THR A 262 -80.32 -29.68 -20.56
CA THR A 262 -81.73 -29.29 -20.73
C THR A 262 -82.30 -29.68 -22.08
N GLU A 263 -81.56 -29.44 -23.15
CA GLU A 263 -82.03 -29.63 -24.53
C GLU A 263 -81.90 -31.07 -25.03
N VAL A 264 -80.86 -31.79 -24.61
CA VAL A 264 -80.56 -33.13 -25.14
C VAL A 264 -80.91 -34.21 -24.12
N VAL A 265 -80.41 -34.08 -22.90
CA VAL A 265 -80.51 -35.16 -21.90
C VAL A 265 -81.91 -35.28 -21.32
N ARG A 266 -82.56 -34.16 -20.94
CA ARG A 266 -83.94 -34.21 -20.40
C ARG A 266 -84.97 -34.83 -21.35
N PRO A 267 -85.07 -34.45 -22.64
CA PRO A 267 -86.01 -35.11 -23.55
C PRO A 267 -85.59 -36.55 -23.88
N ALA A 268 -84.30 -36.87 -23.97
CA ALA A 268 -83.84 -38.25 -24.14
C ALA A 268 -84.20 -39.14 -22.94
N GLN A 269 -84.05 -38.63 -21.71
CA GLN A 269 -84.49 -39.32 -20.49
C GLN A 269 -86.01 -39.48 -20.44
N ALA A 270 -86.78 -38.46 -20.84
CA ALA A 270 -88.23 -38.55 -20.94
C ALA A 270 -88.69 -39.60 -21.97
N GLN A 271 -88.02 -39.69 -23.13
CA GLN A 271 -88.29 -40.71 -24.13
C GLN A 271 -87.89 -42.12 -23.64
N ALA A 272 -86.74 -42.26 -22.99
CA ALA A 272 -86.30 -43.53 -22.41
C ALA A 272 -87.29 -44.04 -21.35
N GLU A 273 -87.78 -43.15 -20.48
CA GLU A 273 -88.76 -43.51 -19.46
C GLU A 273 -90.12 -43.86 -20.10
N GLN A 274 -90.53 -43.14 -21.15
CA GLN A 274 -91.76 -43.45 -21.90
C GLN A 274 -91.69 -44.85 -22.54
N VAL A 275 -90.55 -45.20 -23.17
CA VAL A 275 -90.33 -46.53 -23.75
C VAL A 275 -90.30 -47.61 -22.66
N ARG A 276 -89.67 -47.35 -21.51
CA ARG A 276 -89.63 -48.28 -20.37
C ARG A 276 -91.03 -48.55 -19.80
N VAL A 277 -91.86 -47.51 -19.65
CA VAL A 277 -93.25 -47.64 -19.18
C VAL A 277 -94.11 -48.41 -20.19
N LEU A 278 -93.98 -48.12 -21.49
CA LEU A 278 -94.65 -48.88 -22.55
C LEU A 278 -94.22 -50.35 -22.56
N ALA A 279 -92.92 -50.63 -22.44
CA ALA A 279 -92.40 -52.00 -22.39
C ALA A 279 -92.90 -52.77 -21.16
N LEU A 280 -92.99 -52.13 -19.99
CA LEU A 280 -93.57 -52.72 -18.77
C LEU A 280 -95.07 -52.97 -18.91
N ALA A 281 -95.81 -52.05 -19.55
CA ALA A 281 -97.23 -52.23 -19.83
C ALA A 281 -97.50 -53.38 -20.83
N GLU A 282 -96.67 -53.51 -21.86
CA GLU A 282 -96.73 -54.63 -22.82
C GLU A 282 -96.41 -55.97 -22.13
N ALA A 283 -95.39 -55.99 -21.26
CA ALA A 283 -95.05 -57.16 -20.45
C ALA A 283 -96.19 -57.59 -19.53
N GLU A 284 -96.86 -56.65 -18.86
CA GLU A 284 -97.98 -56.93 -17.97
C GLU A 284 -99.22 -57.42 -18.74
N LYS A 285 -99.49 -56.87 -19.92
CA LYS A 285 -100.56 -57.34 -20.82
C LYS A 285 -100.32 -58.79 -21.27
N ILE A 286 -99.07 -59.15 -21.61
CA ILE A 286 -98.71 -60.52 -21.97
C ILE A 286 -98.87 -61.47 -20.77
N ARG A 287 -98.49 -61.04 -19.56
CA ARG A 287 -98.66 -61.82 -18.33
C ARG A 287 -100.13 -62.13 -18.03
N VAL A 288 -101.00 -61.13 -18.13
CA VAL A 288 -102.45 -61.28 -17.91
C VAL A 288 -103.10 -62.16 -18.98
N GLN A 289 -102.67 -62.07 -20.25
CA GLN A 289 -103.14 -62.97 -21.32
C GLN A 289 -102.66 -64.42 -21.13
N ALA A 290 -101.43 -64.62 -20.67
CA ALA A 290 -100.88 -65.94 -20.36
C ALA A 290 -101.58 -66.58 -19.15
N GLU A 291 -101.91 -65.80 -18.12
CA GLU A 291 -102.67 -66.26 -16.94
C GLU A 291 -104.13 -66.61 -17.30
N ALA A 292 -104.77 -65.88 -18.22
CA ALA A 292 -106.12 -66.19 -18.71
C ALA A 292 -106.19 -67.45 -19.60
N ALA A 293 -105.13 -67.76 -20.36
CA ALA A 293 -105.04 -68.97 -21.18
C ALA A 293 -104.80 -70.25 -20.35
N ALA A 294 -104.22 -70.13 -19.15
CA ALA A 294 -103.90 -71.25 -18.27
C ALA A 294 -105.11 -71.80 -17.49
N SER A 295 -106.18 -71.02 -17.31
CA SER A 295 -107.36 -71.40 -16.49
C SER A 295 -108.44 -72.21 -17.22
N HIS A 296 -108.37 -72.40 -18.55
CA HIS A 296 -109.46 -73.02 -19.34
C HIS A 296 -109.18 -74.43 -19.90
N ASN A 297 -108.07 -75.10 -19.57
CA ASN A 297 -107.73 -76.42 -20.14
C ASN A 297 -107.58 -77.60 -19.14
N ARG A 298 -108.20 -77.50 -17.96
CA ARG A 298 -108.15 -78.56 -16.92
C ARG A 298 -109.43 -79.43 -16.78
N VAL A 299 -110.40 -79.33 -17.70
CA VAL A 299 -111.65 -80.12 -17.65
C VAL A 299 -111.89 -80.99 -18.91
N ALA A 300 -111.03 -80.90 -19.94
CA ALA A 300 -111.16 -81.72 -21.16
C ALA A 300 -110.16 -82.89 -21.27
N LEU A 301 -109.09 -82.90 -20.46
CA LEU A 301 -108.02 -83.91 -20.59
C LEU A 301 -108.16 -85.13 -19.67
N ASP A 302 -108.99 -85.05 -18.62
CA ASP A 302 -109.24 -86.18 -17.69
C ASP A 302 -110.31 -87.17 -18.19
N ARG A 303 -110.94 -86.93 -19.35
CA ARG A 303 -111.92 -87.84 -19.98
C ARG A 303 -111.31 -88.71 -21.10
N MET A 304 -110.13 -88.36 -21.64
CA MET A 304 -109.47 -89.13 -22.72
C MET A 304 -108.47 -90.18 -22.22
N LEU A 305 -108.22 -90.24 -20.90
CA LEU A 305 -107.26 -91.16 -20.28
C LEU A 305 -107.86 -92.51 -19.80
N ILE A 306 -109.16 -92.79 -20.04
CA ILE A 306 -109.82 -94.02 -19.55
C ILE A 306 -110.32 -94.96 -20.68
N ASP A 307 -110.46 -94.50 -21.93
CA ASP A 307 -111.01 -95.31 -23.05
C ASP A 307 -109.98 -95.87 -24.06
N GLN A 308 -108.68 -95.64 -23.88
CA GLN A 308 -107.62 -96.10 -24.81
C GLN A 308 -106.51 -96.93 -24.14
N LEU A 309 -106.68 -97.27 -22.86
CA LEU A 309 -105.76 -98.11 -22.08
C LEU A 309 -105.56 -99.57 -22.60
N PRO A 310 -106.45 -100.18 -23.41
CA PRO A 310 -106.19 -101.52 -23.93
C PRO A 310 -105.26 -101.60 -25.15
N GLU A 311 -105.02 -100.52 -25.89
CA GLU A 311 -104.34 -100.62 -27.20
C GLU A 311 -102.82 -100.39 -27.16
N ILE A 312 -102.31 -99.68 -26.15
CA ILE A 312 -100.87 -99.43 -25.97
C ILE A 312 -100.14 -100.62 -25.32
N VAL A 313 -100.85 -101.46 -24.54
CA VAL A 313 -100.27 -102.65 -23.90
C VAL A 313 -100.01 -103.79 -24.91
N ARG A 314 -100.69 -103.81 -26.06
CA ARG A 314 -100.55 -104.87 -27.07
C ARG A 314 -99.33 -104.71 -27.98
N GLN A 315 -98.89 -103.49 -28.28
CA GLN A 315 -97.78 -103.23 -29.23
C GLN A 315 -96.41 -103.04 -28.55
N ALA A 316 -96.34 -102.69 -27.27
CA ALA A 316 -95.05 -102.52 -26.57
C ALA A 316 -94.48 -103.82 -25.97
N ALA A 317 -95.31 -104.85 -25.76
CA ALA A 317 -94.86 -106.16 -25.25
C ALA A 317 -94.32 -107.11 -26.35
N ALA A 318 -94.41 -106.75 -27.64
CA ALA A 318 -93.83 -107.54 -28.73
C ALA A 318 -92.30 -107.30 -28.91
N GLY A 319 -91.73 -106.29 -28.26
CA GLY A 319 -90.31 -105.92 -28.42
C GLY A 319 -89.35 -106.45 -27.35
N LEU A 320 -89.83 -107.17 -26.33
CA LEU A 320 -89.02 -107.57 -25.17
C LEU A 320 -88.99 -109.08 -24.87
N ALA A 321 -89.20 -109.93 -25.89
CA ALA A 321 -88.94 -111.37 -25.79
C ALA A 321 -87.48 -111.76 -26.12
N GLY A 322 -86.57 -110.81 -26.37
CA GLY A 322 -85.29 -111.15 -26.99
C GLY A 322 -84.07 -110.24 -26.80
N ALA A 323 -83.98 -109.43 -25.74
CA ALA A 323 -82.74 -108.69 -25.49
C ALA A 323 -82.43 -108.54 -23.99
N ASN A 324 -81.38 -109.22 -23.55
CA ASN A 324 -80.78 -109.15 -22.23
C ASN A 324 -80.18 -107.76 -21.97
N VAL A 325 -80.60 -107.12 -20.87
CA VAL A 325 -79.89 -105.98 -20.29
C VAL A 325 -79.25 -106.44 -19.00
N THR A 326 -77.93 -106.58 -19.05
CA THR A 326 -77.08 -106.97 -17.93
C THR A 326 -76.81 -105.75 -17.05
N VAL A 327 -77.28 -105.80 -15.80
CA VAL A 327 -76.82 -104.95 -14.71
C VAL A 327 -76.02 -105.84 -13.77
N LEU A 328 -74.71 -105.63 -13.70
CA LEU A 328 -73.83 -106.26 -12.71
C LEU A 328 -72.61 -105.37 -12.43
N ASN A 329 -72.47 -105.07 -11.14
CA ASN A 329 -71.29 -104.63 -10.38
C ASN A 329 -70.74 -103.22 -10.66
N GLY A 330 -70.54 -102.34 -9.67
CA GLY A 330 -70.37 -102.54 -8.23
C GLY A 330 -68.89 -102.53 -7.86
N ALA A 331 -68.51 -101.55 -7.03
CA ALA A 331 -67.21 -101.32 -6.38
C ALA A 331 -66.03 -100.89 -7.29
N ASP A 332 -66.02 -99.60 -7.64
CA ASP A 332 -64.86 -98.67 -7.60
C ASP A 332 -65.07 -97.52 -8.60
N GLY A 333 -65.23 -96.32 -8.07
CA GLY A 333 -65.49 -95.12 -8.86
C GLY A 333 -66.03 -93.99 -7.98
N ILE A 334 -65.56 -93.93 -6.75
CA ILE A 334 -65.88 -92.89 -5.79
C ILE A 334 -64.66 -91.98 -5.72
N GLY A 335 -64.85 -90.70 -6.06
CA GLY A 335 -63.94 -89.63 -5.62
C GLY A 335 -62.85 -89.24 -6.60
N GLU A 336 -63.21 -88.44 -7.62
CA GLU A 336 -62.38 -87.29 -7.96
C GLU A 336 -63.28 -86.09 -8.25
N ILE A 337 -63.74 -85.54 -7.13
CA ILE A 337 -64.32 -84.23 -6.98
C ILE A 337 -63.17 -83.21 -7.12
N ALA A 338 -63.41 -82.21 -7.96
CA ALA A 338 -62.89 -80.85 -7.87
C ALA A 338 -61.43 -80.52 -8.28
N SER A 339 -61.35 -79.36 -8.94
CA SER A 339 -60.19 -78.48 -9.18
C SER A 339 -59.25 -78.80 -10.36
N GLY A 340 -59.77 -78.60 -11.58
CA GLY A 340 -58.98 -78.45 -12.80
C GLY A 340 -58.28 -77.08 -12.92
N LEU A 341 -57.30 -76.86 -12.04
CA LEU A 341 -55.99 -76.21 -12.28
C LEU A 341 -55.92 -74.91 -13.11
N VAL A 342 -56.07 -73.81 -12.38
CA VAL A 342 -55.23 -72.59 -12.52
C VAL A 342 -53.78 -72.97 -12.12
N GLY A 343 -52.77 -72.65 -12.94
CA GLY A 343 -51.37 -72.71 -12.47
C GLY A 343 -50.22 -72.87 -13.47
N GLN A 344 -50.42 -73.23 -14.75
CA GLN A 344 -49.29 -73.63 -15.63
C GLN A 344 -49.20 -72.94 -17.01
N GLY A 345 -50.01 -71.93 -17.31
CA GLY A 345 -50.00 -71.28 -18.64
C GLY A 345 -49.03 -70.11 -18.85
N VAL A 346 -48.60 -69.43 -17.78
CA VAL A 346 -47.88 -68.13 -17.90
C VAL A 346 -46.35 -68.29 -17.96
N ALA A 347 -45.78 -69.36 -17.43
CA ALA A 347 -44.31 -69.54 -17.36
C ALA A 347 -43.66 -70.03 -18.67
N ILE A 348 -44.44 -70.56 -19.62
CA ILE A 348 -43.92 -71.10 -20.90
C ILE A 348 -44.04 -70.06 -22.04
N PHE A 349 -44.90 -69.06 -21.88
CA PHE A 349 -45.12 -68.04 -22.91
C PHE A 349 -44.07 -66.90 -22.86
N GLU A 350 -43.51 -66.59 -21.69
CA GLU A 350 -42.46 -65.56 -21.55
C GLU A 350 -41.06 -66.05 -21.97
N THR A 351 -40.81 -67.36 -21.91
CA THR A 351 -39.52 -67.97 -22.27
C THR A 351 -39.31 -68.13 -23.77
N LEU A 352 -40.37 -68.07 -24.59
CA LEU A 352 -40.27 -68.11 -26.05
C LEU A 352 -40.13 -66.74 -26.71
N ARG A 353 -40.53 -65.64 -26.05
CA ARG A 353 -40.55 -64.31 -26.69
C ARG A 353 -39.27 -63.50 -26.48
N ALA A 354 -38.49 -63.75 -25.43
CA ALA A 354 -37.25 -63.00 -25.19
C ALA A 354 -36.00 -63.63 -25.86
N GLY A 355 -36.16 -64.76 -26.55
CA GLY A 355 -35.11 -65.41 -27.36
C GLY A 355 -34.80 -64.72 -28.70
N VAL A 356 -35.21 -63.46 -28.90
CA VAL A 356 -34.93 -62.70 -30.13
C VAL A 356 -34.38 -61.31 -29.74
N GLY A 357 -33.06 -61.19 -29.66
CA GLY A 357 -32.36 -59.90 -29.62
C GLY A 357 -31.09 -59.88 -28.75
N GLN A 358 -29.92 -60.05 -29.39
CA GLN A 358 -28.58 -59.87 -28.81
C GLN A 358 -27.68 -59.25 -29.93
N PRO A 359 -26.45 -58.68 -29.72
CA PRO A 359 -25.65 -58.35 -28.52
C PRO A 359 -24.93 -56.96 -28.52
N ALA A 360 -24.29 -56.59 -27.39
CA ALA A 360 -22.89 -56.08 -27.24
C ALA A 360 -22.65 -55.60 -25.78
N ASN A 361 -21.82 -56.28 -24.95
CA ASN A 361 -20.39 -56.05 -24.60
C ASN A 361 -20.11 -54.66 -23.96
N VAL A 362 -19.46 -54.45 -22.81
CA VAL A 362 -18.12 -54.88 -22.34
C VAL A 362 -17.99 -54.69 -20.80
N ARG A 363 -17.13 -55.49 -20.15
CA ARG A 363 -16.66 -55.41 -18.75
C ARG A 363 -15.48 -54.43 -18.56
N ASP A 364 -15.60 -53.57 -17.56
CA ASP A 364 -14.75 -53.34 -16.37
C ASP A 364 -13.19 -53.36 -16.37
N GLU A 365 -12.67 -52.52 -15.47
CA GLU A 365 -11.41 -52.56 -14.67
C GLU A 365 -10.15 -51.75 -15.07
N THR A 366 -9.83 -50.77 -14.19
CA THR A 366 -8.50 -50.37 -13.63
C THR A 366 -7.41 -49.84 -14.58
N GLY A 367 -6.59 -48.82 -14.30
CA GLY A 367 -6.06 -48.24 -13.07
C GLY A 367 -4.53 -48.13 -13.22
N GLY A 368 -3.93 -46.96 -12.95
CA GLY A 368 -2.50 -46.87 -12.57
C GLY A 368 -1.49 -46.29 -13.58
N GLU A 369 -0.98 -45.12 -13.21
CA GLU A 369 0.23 -44.36 -13.59
C GLU A 369 1.42 -45.07 -14.28
N LEU A 370 2.11 -44.36 -15.19
CA LEU A 370 3.53 -43.93 -15.04
C LEU A 370 4.06 -43.18 -16.28
N ARG A 371 4.35 -41.88 -16.05
CA ARG A 371 5.37 -40.95 -16.59
C ARG A 371 5.89 -40.97 -18.06
N PRO A 372 6.30 -39.79 -18.58
CA PRO A 372 6.55 -39.51 -20.00
C PRO A 372 8.04 -39.41 -20.38
N ALA A 373 8.38 -39.57 -21.67
CA ALA A 373 9.56 -38.95 -22.29
C ALA A 373 9.53 -39.08 -23.82
N GLY A 374 9.73 -37.97 -24.55
CA GLY A 374 10.08 -37.99 -25.98
C GLY A 374 9.51 -36.81 -26.77
N ILE A 375 10.23 -35.69 -26.80
CA ILE A 375 10.02 -34.55 -27.71
C ILE A 375 10.78 -34.83 -29.05
N PRO A 376 10.66 -34.00 -30.12
CA PRO A 376 10.02 -34.28 -31.41
C PRO A 376 11.05 -34.41 -32.57
N PRO A 377 10.61 -34.38 -33.84
CA PRO A 377 11.03 -33.26 -34.70
C PRO A 377 9.87 -32.71 -35.56
N ALA A 378 9.73 -31.39 -35.68
CA ALA A 378 10.33 -30.51 -36.70
C ALA A 378 9.73 -30.70 -38.09
N ASP A 379 8.94 -29.71 -38.52
CA ASP A 379 8.97 -29.11 -39.86
C ASP A 379 8.01 -27.91 -39.87
N GLN A 380 8.53 -26.72 -40.23
CA GLN A 380 8.22 -25.96 -41.46
C GLN A 380 6.78 -25.44 -41.50
N GLU A 381 6.44 -24.22 -41.88
CA GLU A 381 7.14 -23.05 -42.41
C GLU A 381 6.00 -22.01 -42.56
N ARG A 382 6.17 -20.81 -42.01
CA ARG A 382 5.89 -19.48 -42.62
C ARG A 382 5.48 -18.43 -41.61
#